data_AF-A0A413E6A0-F1
#
_entry.id   AF-A0A413E6A0-F1
#
_cell.length_a   1.000
_cell.length_b   1.000
_cell.length_c   1.000
_cell.angle_alpha   90.00
_cell.angle_beta   90.00
_cell.angle_gamma   90.00
#
_symmetry.space_group_name_H-M   'P 1'
#
loop_
_entity.id
_entity.type
_entity.pdbx_description
1 polymer ?
#
loop_
_entity_poly.entity_id
_entity_poly.type
_entity_poly.pdbx_seq_one_letter_code
_entity_poly.pdbx_strand_id
1 'polypeptide(L)'
;MNNNISLKIVVAETSVIIRSGLAAVLKRIPNLNAHPIEVSSPEALQNFIHLHTPDIVIVNPTFGGWFDLPSFKTNHNGNSIKYIALVCSVIDNNALKEYDESIAICDDIEMITTKINRLLHTEEEDEKDSEQETLSQREKEIITCVVKGMTNKAIADKLYLSIHTVITHRRNIARKLQIHSPAGLTIYAIVNKLVELSDIKDTL
;
A
#
# COMPACT_ATOMS: atom_id res chain seq x y z
N MET A 1 19.97 13.63 1.67
CA MET A 1 19.99 13.85 0.21
C MET A 1 18.91 12.95 -0.37
N ASN A 2 17.76 13.49 -0.79
CA ASN A 2 16.67 12.68 -1.33
C ASN A 2 17.07 12.15 -2.71
N ASN A 3 17.50 10.90 -2.76
CA ASN A 3 17.81 10.22 -4.00
C ASN A 3 16.47 10.00 -4.73
N ASN A 4 16.19 10.83 -5.74
CA ASN A 4 14.98 10.76 -6.56
C ASN A 4 15.10 9.58 -7.54
N ILE A 5 15.20 8.36 -7.01
CA ILE A 5 15.39 7.14 -7.79
C ILE A 5 14.08 6.88 -8.55
N SER A 6 14.20 6.78 -9.87
CA SER A 6 13.10 6.46 -10.78
C SER A 6 12.82 4.96 -10.71
N LEU A 7 11.63 4.57 -10.24
CA LEU A 7 11.24 3.16 -10.08
C LEU A 7 10.58 2.62 -11.35
N LYS A 8 11.20 1.65 -12.00
CA LYS A 8 10.67 0.95 -13.17
C LYS A 8 9.78 -0.19 -12.71
N ILE A 9 8.47 -0.02 -12.86
CA ILE A 9 7.47 -1.00 -12.42
C ILE A 9 6.82 -1.63 -13.65
N VAL A 10 6.94 -2.93 -13.82
CA VAL A 10 6.19 -3.63 -14.87
C VAL A 10 4.80 -3.98 -14.35
N VAL A 11 3.76 -3.67 -15.12
CA VAL A 11 2.37 -4.07 -14.86
C VAL A 11 1.97 -5.12 -15.89
N ALA A 12 1.99 -6.38 -15.47
CA ALA A 12 1.70 -7.55 -16.27
C ALA A 12 0.28 -8.07 -15.99
N GLU A 13 -0.65 -7.69 -16.87
CA GLU A 13 -2.08 -8.00 -16.74
C GLU A 13 -2.69 -8.06 -18.14
N THR A 14 -3.63 -8.96 -18.39
CA THR A 14 -4.28 -9.11 -19.71
C THR A 14 -5.34 -8.03 -19.95
N SER A 15 -6.16 -7.75 -18.94
CA SER A 15 -7.21 -6.73 -18.97
C SER A 15 -6.63 -5.33 -19.13
N VAL A 16 -6.95 -4.67 -20.25
CA VAL A 16 -6.52 -3.30 -20.54
C VAL A 16 -6.99 -2.33 -19.46
N ILE A 17 -8.21 -2.50 -18.94
CA ILE A 17 -8.77 -1.61 -17.93
C ILE A 17 -7.97 -1.71 -16.63
N ILE A 18 -7.67 -2.92 -16.18
CA ILE A 18 -6.94 -3.14 -14.92
C ILE A 18 -5.48 -2.69 -15.09
N ARG A 19 -4.84 -3.09 -16.19
CA ARG A 19 -3.44 -2.75 -16.48
C ARG A 19 -3.23 -1.23 -16.57
N SER A 20 -4.01 -0.55 -17.40
CA SER A 20 -3.89 0.89 -17.58
C SER A 20 -4.39 1.67 -16.36
N GLY A 21 -5.41 1.15 -15.66
CA GLY A 21 -5.90 1.72 -14.40
C GLY A 21 -4.83 1.71 -13.31
N LEU A 22 -4.18 0.57 -13.10
CA LEU A 22 -3.09 0.45 -12.13
C LEU A 22 -1.88 1.29 -12.53
N ALA A 23 -1.48 1.29 -13.80
CA ALA A 23 -0.40 2.15 -14.30
C ALA A 23 -0.70 3.63 -14.03
N ALA A 24 -1.95 4.08 -14.22
CA ALA A 24 -2.35 5.45 -13.90
C ALA A 24 -2.33 5.73 -12.39
N VAL A 25 -2.71 4.78 -11.55
CA VAL A 25 -2.64 4.91 -10.08
C VAL A 25 -1.20 5.04 -9.62
N LEU A 26 -0.28 4.19 -10.09
CA LEU A 26 1.13 4.21 -9.72
C LEU A 26 1.79 5.56 -10.01
N LYS A 27 1.49 6.16 -11.18
CA LYS A 27 1.98 7.51 -11.54
C LYS A 27 1.47 8.62 -10.63
N ARG A 28 0.34 8.41 -9.94
CA ARG A 28 -0.28 9.40 -9.03
C ARG A 28 0.21 9.28 -7.59
N ILE A 29 0.94 8.22 -7.24
CA ILE A 29 1.47 8.05 -5.87
C ILE A 29 2.55 9.11 -5.64
N PRO A 30 2.39 10.01 -4.65
CA PRO A 30 3.40 11.00 -4.32
C PRO A 30 4.69 10.33 -3.86
N ASN A 31 5.84 10.88 -4.24
CA ASN A 31 7.17 10.44 -3.81
C ASN A 31 7.60 9.02 -4.25
N LEU A 32 6.77 8.27 -4.98
CA LEU A 32 7.15 6.98 -5.54
C LEU A 32 7.97 7.13 -6.84
N ASN A 33 7.77 8.21 -7.60
CA ASN A 33 8.44 8.45 -8.89
C ASN A 33 8.40 7.21 -9.82
N ALA A 34 7.22 6.58 -9.91
CA ALA A 34 7.03 5.34 -10.65
C ALA A 34 6.91 5.57 -12.17
N HIS A 35 7.62 4.75 -12.94
CA HIS A 35 7.52 4.63 -14.38
C HIS A 35 6.93 3.26 -14.72
N PRO A 36 5.59 3.15 -14.81
CA PRO A 36 4.97 1.88 -15.11
C PRO A 36 5.15 1.53 -16.60
N ILE A 37 5.53 0.29 -16.85
CA ILE A 37 5.59 -0.34 -18.16
C ILE A 37 4.46 -1.35 -18.24
N GLU A 38 3.54 -1.16 -19.18
CA GLU A 38 2.39 -2.04 -19.37
C GLU A 38 2.76 -3.22 -20.28
N VAL A 39 2.43 -4.44 -19.85
CA VAL A 39 2.70 -5.67 -20.60
C VAL A 39 1.44 -6.53 -20.62
N SER A 40 1.04 -7.02 -21.80
CA SER A 40 -0.26 -7.68 -21.99
C SER A 40 -0.19 -9.20 -22.20
N SER A 41 1.01 -9.79 -22.31
CA SER A 41 1.17 -11.25 -22.40
C SER A 41 2.44 -11.75 -21.70
N PRO A 42 2.49 -13.04 -21.29
CA PRO A 42 3.68 -13.64 -20.69
C PRO A 42 4.93 -13.56 -21.58
N GLU A 43 4.77 -13.72 -22.89
CA GLU A 43 5.87 -13.63 -23.86
C GLU A 43 6.44 -12.21 -23.91
N ALA A 44 5.57 -11.20 -23.86
CA ALA A 44 6.01 -9.81 -23.81
C ALA A 44 6.72 -9.49 -22.49
N LEU A 45 6.28 -10.07 -21.38
CA LEU A 45 6.93 -9.91 -20.07
C LEU A 45 8.32 -10.56 -20.09
N GLN A 46 8.40 -11.78 -20.59
CA GLN A 46 9.64 -12.49 -20.77
C GLN A 46 10.60 -11.68 -21.65
N ASN A 47 10.18 -11.24 -22.84
CA ASN A 47 11.00 -10.43 -23.73
C ASN A 47 11.48 -9.14 -23.06
N PHE A 48 10.62 -8.46 -22.29
CA PHE A 48 10.99 -7.24 -21.58
C PHE A 48 12.10 -7.50 -20.54
N ILE A 49 11.95 -8.52 -19.70
CA ILE A 49 12.92 -8.82 -18.65
C ILE A 49 14.26 -9.29 -19.21
N HIS A 50 14.27 -9.92 -20.40
CA HIS A 50 15.53 -10.26 -21.08
C HIS A 50 16.31 -9.01 -21.56
N LEU A 51 15.61 -7.93 -21.89
CA LEU A 51 16.21 -6.71 -22.45
C LEU A 51 16.43 -5.62 -21.39
N HIS A 52 15.69 -5.69 -20.29
CA HIS A 52 15.62 -4.64 -19.28
C HIS A 52 15.49 -5.23 -17.88
N THR A 53 16.02 -4.53 -16.88
CA THR A 53 15.90 -4.90 -15.46
C THR A 53 14.87 -3.98 -14.78
N PRO A 54 13.63 -4.44 -14.53
CA PRO A 54 12.69 -3.70 -13.71
C PRO A 54 13.03 -3.81 -12.22
N ASP A 55 12.58 -2.84 -11.43
CA ASP A 55 12.71 -2.90 -9.96
C ASP A 55 11.58 -3.77 -9.37
N ILE A 56 10.37 -3.60 -9.90
CA ILE A 56 9.17 -4.32 -9.46
C ILE A 56 8.43 -4.88 -10.67
N VAL A 57 7.95 -6.11 -10.55
CA VAL A 57 6.96 -6.73 -11.46
C VAL A 57 5.67 -6.94 -10.68
N ILE A 58 4.64 -6.18 -11.02
CA ILE A 58 3.27 -6.42 -10.55
C ILE A 58 2.59 -7.29 -11.58
N VAL A 59 2.26 -8.53 -11.22
CA VAL A 59 1.69 -9.51 -12.15
C VAL A 59 0.44 -10.16 -11.56
N ASN A 60 -0.61 -10.29 -12.37
CA ASN A 60 -1.77 -11.08 -11.98
C ASN A 60 -1.40 -12.57 -11.97
N PRO A 61 -1.68 -13.32 -10.89
CA PRO A 61 -1.45 -14.77 -10.86
C PRO A 61 -2.16 -15.56 -11.97
N THR A 62 -3.20 -14.98 -12.59
CA THR A 62 -3.87 -15.54 -13.78
C THR A 62 -3.42 -14.90 -15.10
N PHE A 63 -2.24 -14.28 -15.16
CA PHE A 63 -1.72 -13.63 -16.36
C PHE A 63 -1.38 -14.64 -17.48
N GLY A 64 -2.13 -14.57 -18.59
CA GLY A 64 -1.99 -15.53 -19.69
C GLY A 64 -2.45 -16.95 -19.36
N GLY A 65 -3.28 -17.12 -18.31
CA GLY A 65 -3.57 -18.41 -17.69
C GLY A 65 -2.92 -18.48 -16.32
N TRP A 66 -2.61 -19.68 -15.79
CA TRP A 66 -1.90 -19.76 -14.51
C TRP A 66 -0.45 -19.30 -14.68
N PHE A 67 -0.08 -18.20 -14.03
CA PHE A 67 1.28 -17.67 -14.09
C PHE A 67 2.15 -18.35 -13.01
N ASP A 68 3.02 -19.25 -13.46
CA ASP A 68 3.97 -19.96 -12.60
C ASP A 68 5.21 -19.08 -12.32
N LEU A 69 5.14 -18.30 -11.25
CA LEU A 69 6.21 -17.41 -10.83
C LEU A 69 7.53 -18.15 -10.49
N PRO A 70 7.53 -19.28 -9.75
CA PRO A 70 8.76 -20.08 -9.56
C PRO A 70 9.45 -20.45 -10.87
N SER A 71 8.72 -21.01 -11.83
CA SER A 71 9.29 -21.36 -13.14
C SER A 71 9.78 -20.12 -13.89
N PHE A 72 9.05 -19.01 -13.81
CA PHE A 72 9.48 -17.74 -14.39
C PHE A 72 10.81 -17.23 -13.78
N LYS A 73 10.95 -17.25 -12.45
CA LYS A 73 12.16 -16.80 -11.72
C LYS A 73 13.40 -17.62 -12.08
N THR A 74 13.29 -18.94 -12.27
CA THR A 74 14.45 -19.80 -12.61
C THR A 74 15.14 -19.40 -13.92
N ASN A 75 14.40 -18.78 -14.84
CA ASN A 75 14.94 -18.28 -16.12
C ASN A 75 15.60 -16.89 -15.98
N HIS A 76 15.56 -16.28 -14.79
CA HIS A 76 15.98 -14.90 -14.54
C HIS A 76 16.80 -14.81 -13.24
N ASN A 77 18.10 -15.07 -13.35
CA ASN A 77 19.07 -15.08 -12.23
C ASN A 77 19.51 -13.66 -11.78
N GLY A 78 18.54 -12.75 -11.58
CA GLY A 78 18.78 -11.39 -11.10
C GLY A 78 18.16 -11.15 -9.73
N ASN A 79 18.97 -11.19 -8.67
CA ASN A 79 18.58 -11.13 -7.26
C ASN A 79 17.88 -9.83 -6.79
N SER A 80 17.44 -8.94 -7.70
CA SER A 80 16.96 -7.60 -7.35
C SER A 80 15.51 -7.30 -7.76
N ILE A 81 14.87 -8.14 -8.57
CA ILE A 81 13.47 -7.88 -8.99
C ILE A 81 12.53 -8.33 -7.88
N LYS A 82 11.65 -7.42 -7.43
CA LYS A 82 10.57 -7.73 -6.51
C LYS A 82 9.28 -8.06 -7.27
N TYR A 83 8.53 -9.04 -6.83
CA TYR A 83 7.32 -9.53 -7.47
C TYR A 83 6.10 -9.30 -6.58
N ILE A 84 5.11 -8.56 -7.10
CA ILE A 84 3.84 -8.30 -6.42
C ILE A 84 2.71 -9.03 -7.15
N ALA A 85 1.91 -9.81 -6.42
CA ALA A 85 0.68 -10.39 -6.97
C ALA A 85 -0.41 -9.33 -7.13
N LEU A 86 -0.98 -9.20 -8.32
CA LEU A 86 -2.18 -8.41 -8.56
C LEU A 86 -3.43 -9.27 -8.42
N VAL A 87 -4.08 -9.20 -7.27
CA VAL A 87 -5.22 -10.04 -6.91
C VAL A 87 -6.52 -9.41 -7.43
N CYS A 88 -6.97 -9.87 -8.60
CA CYS A 88 -8.23 -9.46 -9.22
C CYS A 88 -9.39 -10.46 -9.00
N SER A 89 -9.08 -11.66 -8.53
CA SER A 89 -10.02 -12.77 -8.32
C SER A 89 -9.60 -13.59 -7.10
N VAL A 90 -10.32 -14.66 -6.80
CA VAL A 90 -9.94 -15.60 -5.73
C VAL A 90 -8.69 -16.36 -6.17
N ILE A 91 -7.61 -16.22 -5.42
CA ILE A 91 -6.34 -16.90 -5.64
C ILE A 91 -6.02 -17.80 -4.44
N ASP A 92 -5.43 -18.96 -4.69
CA ASP A 92 -4.96 -19.86 -3.64
C ASP A 92 -3.86 -19.18 -2.79
N ASN A 93 -3.99 -19.24 -1.46
CA ASN A 93 -3.04 -18.66 -0.52
C ASN A 93 -1.62 -19.22 -0.67
N ASN A 94 -1.45 -20.48 -1.09
CA ASN A 94 -0.13 -21.05 -1.34
C ASN A 94 0.54 -20.41 -2.55
N ALA A 95 -0.22 -20.08 -3.61
CA ALA A 95 0.35 -19.40 -4.76
C ALA A 95 0.78 -17.96 -4.42
N LEU A 96 0.06 -17.28 -3.53
CA LEU A 96 0.43 -15.94 -3.07
C LEU A 96 1.74 -15.91 -2.27
N LYS A 97 2.15 -17.02 -1.64
CA LYS A 97 3.41 -17.10 -0.88
C LYS A 97 4.67 -17.01 -1.75
N GLU A 98 4.56 -17.26 -3.05
CA GLU A 98 5.68 -17.18 -3.99
C GLU A 98 6.05 -15.73 -4.37
N TYR A 99 5.14 -14.79 -4.05
CA TYR A 99 5.27 -13.36 -4.29
C TYR A 99 5.82 -12.65 -3.06
N ASP A 100 6.54 -11.56 -3.28
CA ASP A 100 7.09 -10.75 -2.19
C ASP A 100 6.00 -9.87 -1.52
N GLU A 101 4.93 -9.54 -2.26
CA GLU A 101 3.78 -8.78 -1.74
C GLU A 101 2.52 -9.04 -2.59
N SER A 102 1.34 -8.59 -2.14
CA SER A 102 0.10 -8.62 -2.92
C SER A 102 -0.66 -7.31 -2.89
N ILE A 103 -1.22 -6.89 -4.03
CA ILE A 103 -2.15 -5.75 -4.15
C ILE A 103 -3.50 -6.30 -4.62
N ALA A 104 -4.58 -5.96 -3.92
CA ALA A 104 -5.93 -6.32 -4.35
C ALA A 104 -6.56 -5.18 -5.16
N ILE A 105 -7.50 -5.51 -6.05
CA ILE A 105 -8.21 -4.52 -6.88
C ILE A 105 -9.02 -3.48 -6.07
N CYS A 106 -9.34 -3.80 -4.82
CA CYS A 106 -10.06 -2.92 -3.90
C CYS A 106 -9.14 -2.07 -3.00
N ASP A 107 -7.82 -2.21 -3.15
CA ASP A 107 -6.86 -1.42 -2.39
C ASP A 107 -6.93 0.05 -2.81
N ASP A 108 -6.93 0.94 -1.82
CA ASP A 108 -6.79 2.36 -2.09
C ASP A 108 -5.31 2.74 -2.29
N ILE A 109 -5.09 3.99 -2.74
CA ILE A 109 -3.77 4.52 -3.05
C ILE A 109 -2.83 4.42 -1.84
N GLU A 110 -3.34 4.63 -0.62
CA GLU A 110 -2.52 4.58 0.58
C GLU A 110 -2.06 3.14 0.87
N MET A 111 -2.96 2.17 0.78
CA MET A 111 -2.58 0.77 1.01
C MET A 111 -1.60 0.25 -0.05
N ILE A 112 -1.77 0.65 -1.33
CA ILE A 112 -0.80 0.36 -2.39
C ILE A 112 0.55 0.97 -2.07
N THR A 113 0.57 2.23 -1.61
CA THR A 113 1.80 2.94 -1.25
C THR A 113 2.53 2.26 -0.09
N THR A 114 1.82 1.91 0.98
CA THR A 114 2.40 1.21 2.14
C THR A 114 3.03 -0.11 1.74
N LYS A 115 2.32 -0.91 0.92
CA LYS A 115 2.81 -2.21 0.44
C LYS A 115 4.07 -2.08 -0.41
N ILE A 116 4.10 -1.13 -1.34
CA ILE A 116 5.27 -0.89 -2.20
C ILE A 116 6.45 -0.38 -1.37
N ASN A 117 6.24 0.54 -0.44
CA ASN A 117 7.33 1.05 0.40
C ASN A 117 7.91 -0.04 1.29
N ARG A 118 7.06 -0.85 1.93
CA ARG A 118 7.49 -2.01 2.73
C ARG A 118 8.38 -2.96 1.91
N LEU A 119 8.01 -3.20 0.66
CA LEU A 119 8.75 -4.06 -0.25
C LEU A 119 10.11 -3.50 -0.66
N LEU A 120 10.24 -2.17 -0.74
CA LEU A 120 11.47 -1.49 -1.17
C LEU A 120 12.47 -1.24 -0.03
N HIS A 121 12.01 -1.20 1.23
CA HIS A 121 12.83 -0.86 2.39
C HIS A 121 13.38 -2.07 3.17
N THR A 122 13.55 -3.22 2.51
CA THR A 122 14.16 -4.40 3.17
C THR A 122 15.67 -4.18 3.34
N GLU A 123 16.11 -4.12 4.60
CA GLU A 123 17.51 -4.02 5.10
C GLU A 123 18.11 -2.60 5.17
N GLU A 124 17.82 -1.84 6.25
CA GLU A 124 18.80 -1.07 7.08
C GLU A 124 18.19 0.02 8.02
N GLU A 125 16.87 0.23 8.11
CA GLU A 125 16.29 1.17 9.12
C GLU A 125 15.10 0.64 9.93
N ASP A 126 14.90 -0.67 10.00
CA ASP A 126 13.82 -1.27 10.80
C ASP A 126 14.29 -1.81 12.15
N GLU A 127 14.63 -0.90 13.06
CA GLU A 127 14.54 -1.16 14.51
C GLU A 127 13.30 -0.48 15.14
N LYS A 128 12.33 0.01 14.34
CA LYS A 128 11.16 0.72 14.88
C LYS A 128 9.79 0.49 14.25
N ASP A 129 9.57 -0.52 13.41
CA ASP A 129 8.22 -0.80 12.93
C ASP A 129 7.87 -2.29 12.86
N SER A 130 8.19 -3.02 13.93
CA SER A 130 7.55 -4.31 14.21
C SER A 130 6.11 -4.09 14.68
N GLU A 131 5.26 -3.55 13.82
CA GLU A 131 3.90 -3.20 14.22
C GLU A 131 2.86 -3.68 13.20
N GLN A 132 2.68 -5.00 13.15
CA GLN A 132 1.41 -5.59 12.70
C GLN A 132 0.24 -5.23 13.65
N GLU A 133 0.48 -4.50 14.75
CA GLU A 133 -0.53 -4.13 15.74
C GLU A 133 -0.66 -2.63 16.04
N THR A 134 0.11 -1.75 15.41
CA THR A 134 0.03 -0.32 15.76
C THR A 134 -0.51 0.56 14.67
N LEU A 135 -0.83 1.76 15.12
CA LEU A 135 -1.39 2.82 14.33
C LEU A 135 -0.32 3.45 13.45
N SER A 136 -0.62 3.54 12.16
CA SER A 136 0.19 4.33 11.25
C SER A 136 0.19 5.80 11.69
N GLN A 137 1.17 6.57 11.22
CA GLN A 137 1.20 8.01 11.48
C GLN A 137 -0.10 8.70 11.05
N ARG A 138 -0.68 8.26 9.93
CA ARG A 138 -1.94 8.77 9.43
C ARG A 138 -3.12 8.45 10.34
N GLU A 139 -3.15 7.24 10.87
CA GLU A 139 -4.15 6.83 11.84
C GLU A 139 -4.04 7.62 13.15
N LYS A 140 -2.81 7.93 13.61
CA LYS A 140 -2.56 8.81 14.76
C LYS A 140 -3.11 10.22 14.53
N GLU A 141 -2.85 10.83 13.37
CA GLU A 141 -3.40 12.15 13.00
C GLU A 141 -4.93 12.16 12.98
N ILE A 142 -5.54 11.10 12.44
CA ILE A 142 -6.98 10.95 12.39
C ILE A 142 -7.57 10.80 13.80
N ILE A 143 -6.94 10.03 14.69
CA ILE A 143 -7.34 9.93 16.10
C ILE A 143 -7.32 11.30 16.77
N THR A 144 -6.24 12.08 16.60
CA THR A 144 -6.15 13.44 17.16
C THR A 144 -7.30 14.32 16.67
N CYS A 145 -7.65 14.27 15.38
CA CYS A 145 -8.77 15.06 14.87
C CYS A 145 -10.13 14.57 15.39
N VAL A 146 -10.32 13.26 15.54
CA VAL A 146 -11.56 12.68 16.10
C VAL A 146 -11.73 13.07 17.57
N VAL A 147 -10.66 13.05 18.36
CA VAL A 147 -10.68 13.46 19.77
C VAL A 147 -10.97 14.96 19.92
N LYS A 148 -10.53 15.79 18.97
CA LYS A 148 -10.89 17.21 18.86
C LYS A 148 -12.31 17.46 18.32
N GLY A 149 -13.15 16.42 18.22
CA GLY A 149 -14.56 16.55 17.82
C GLY A 149 -14.78 16.84 16.33
N MET A 150 -13.77 16.68 15.47
CA MET A 150 -13.92 16.98 14.04
C MET A 150 -14.81 15.94 13.33
N THR A 151 -15.66 16.41 12.42
CA THR A 151 -16.48 15.54 11.56
C THR A 151 -15.62 14.88 10.47
N ASN A 152 -16.08 13.76 9.88
CA ASN A 152 -15.36 13.10 8.78
C ASN A 152 -15.04 14.06 7.62
N LYS A 153 -15.96 14.99 7.34
CA LYS A 153 -15.76 16.03 6.33
C LYS A 153 -14.67 17.02 6.74
N ALA A 154 -14.72 17.53 7.96
CA ALA A 154 -13.70 18.46 8.46
C ALA A 154 -12.30 17.81 8.53
N ILE A 155 -12.23 16.52 8.89
CA ILE A 155 -10.99 15.75 8.87
C ILE A 155 -10.47 15.60 7.43
N ALA A 156 -11.36 15.25 6.50
CA ALA A 156 -11.02 15.12 5.09
C ALA A 156 -10.46 16.44 4.54
N ASP A 157 -11.12 17.56 4.81
CA ASP A 157 -10.67 18.88 4.38
C ASP A 157 -9.33 19.27 5.03
N LYS A 158 -9.17 19.04 6.34
CA LYS A 158 -7.93 19.38 7.08
C LYS A 158 -6.72 18.55 6.66
N LEU A 159 -6.94 17.28 6.37
CA LEU A 159 -5.89 16.32 6.05
C LEU A 159 -5.70 16.16 4.53
N TYR A 160 -6.43 16.90 3.70
CA TYR A 160 -6.44 16.77 2.24
C TYR A 160 -6.77 15.34 1.76
N LEU A 161 -7.76 14.70 2.39
CA LEU A 161 -8.27 13.38 2.07
C LEU A 161 -9.66 13.44 1.47
N SER A 162 -10.11 12.33 0.88
CA SER A 162 -11.54 12.13 0.64
C SER A 162 -12.27 11.71 1.93
N ILE A 163 -13.57 12.00 2.02
CA ILE A 163 -14.41 11.54 3.14
C ILE A 163 -14.38 10.00 3.24
N HIS A 164 -14.37 9.29 2.10
CA HIS A 164 -14.27 7.84 2.06
C HIS A 164 -12.97 7.32 2.66
N THR A 165 -11.84 7.99 2.36
CA THR A 165 -10.52 7.66 2.94
C THR A 165 -10.53 7.79 4.46
N VAL A 166 -11.12 8.87 5.00
CA VAL A 166 -11.28 9.06 6.45
C VAL A 166 -12.11 7.93 7.07
N ILE A 167 -13.20 7.49 6.42
CA ILE A 167 -14.03 6.37 6.90
C ILE A 167 -13.22 5.07 6.94
N THR A 168 -12.41 4.81 5.91
CA THR A 168 -11.55 3.62 5.85
C THR A 168 -10.52 3.61 6.98
N HIS A 169 -9.80 4.70 7.20
CA HIS A 169 -8.87 4.79 8.33
C HIS A 169 -9.55 4.59 9.67
N ARG A 170 -10.73 5.19 9.89
CA ARG A 170 -11.47 5.01 11.14
C ARG A 170 -11.87 3.55 11.37
N ARG A 171 -12.21 2.81 10.31
CA ARG A 171 -12.44 1.35 10.41
C ARG A 171 -11.15 0.59 10.74
N ASN A 172 -10.02 0.96 10.15
CA ASN A 172 -8.73 0.32 10.43
C ASN A 172 -8.29 0.60 11.87
N ILE A 173 -8.41 1.84 12.36
CA ILE A 173 -8.19 2.22 13.76
C ILE A 173 -9.05 1.38 14.70
N ALA A 174 -10.35 1.27 14.44
CA ALA A 174 -11.26 0.48 15.27
C ALA A 174 -10.88 -1.01 15.28
N ARG A 175 -10.43 -1.55 14.14
CA ARG A 175 -9.96 -2.94 14.02
C ARG A 175 -8.64 -3.16 14.77
N LYS A 176 -7.70 -2.21 14.70
CA LYS A 176 -6.40 -2.31 15.36
C LYS A 176 -6.51 -2.16 16.88
N LEU A 177 -7.27 -1.17 17.34
CA LEU A 177 -7.39 -0.85 18.77
C LEU A 177 -8.46 -1.67 19.49
N GLN A 178 -9.39 -2.28 18.76
CA GLN A 178 -10.61 -2.89 19.33
C GLN A 178 -11.40 -1.92 20.22
N ILE A 179 -11.28 -0.62 19.94
CA ILE A 179 -12.01 0.46 20.63
C ILE A 179 -13.16 0.91 19.75
N HIS A 180 -14.38 0.77 20.26
CA HIS A 180 -15.60 1.14 19.54
C HIS A 180 -16.31 2.37 20.13
N SER A 181 -15.85 2.88 21.27
CA SER A 181 -16.44 4.05 21.91
C SER A 181 -15.58 5.31 21.71
N PRO A 182 -16.18 6.48 21.43
CA PRO A 182 -15.43 7.74 21.36
C PRO A 182 -14.67 8.05 22.64
N ALA A 183 -15.27 7.78 23.80
CA ALA A 183 -14.64 7.97 25.11
C ALA A 183 -13.39 7.07 25.27
N GLY A 184 -13.47 5.80 24.86
CA GLY A 184 -12.32 4.91 24.87
C GLY A 184 -11.20 5.39 23.96
N LEU A 185 -11.54 5.96 22.80
CA LEU A 185 -10.55 6.50 21.86
C LEU A 185 -9.85 7.74 22.42
N THR A 186 -10.58 8.60 23.13
CA THR A 186 -10.01 9.75 23.85
C THR A 186 -9.04 9.31 24.95
N ILE A 187 -9.43 8.32 25.76
CA ILE A 187 -8.55 7.77 26.81
C ILE A 187 -7.27 7.21 26.19
N TYR A 188 -7.40 6.41 25.12
CA TYR A 188 -6.25 5.86 24.41
C TYR A 188 -5.31 6.96 23.89
N ALA A 189 -5.87 8.02 23.29
CA ALA A 189 -5.09 9.11 22.73
C ALA A 189 -4.27 9.88 23.80
N ILE A 190 -4.84 10.07 24.99
CA ILE A 190 -4.16 10.70 26.13
C ILE A 190 -3.05 9.79 26.66
N VAL A 191 -3.35 8.51 26.92
CA VAL A 191 -2.40 7.53 27.47
C VAL A 191 -1.17 7.38 26.56
N ASN A 192 -1.38 7.40 25.25
CA ASN A 192 -0.32 7.28 24.24
C ASN A 192 0.29 8.63 23.82
N LYS A 193 -0.01 9.73 24.51
CA LYS A 193 0.52 11.08 24.24
C LYS A 193 0.30 11.57 22.80
N LEU A 194 -0.79 11.13 22.16
CA LEU A 194 -1.21 11.62 20.85
C LEU A 194 -1.91 12.99 20.95
N VAL A 195 -2.42 13.31 22.14
CA VAL A 195 -3.15 14.54 22.47
C VAL A 195 -2.87 14.90 23.92
N GLU A 196 -2.65 16.18 24.23
CA GLU A 196 -2.52 16.63 25.61
C GLU A 196 -3.87 17.06 26.20
N LEU A 197 -3.99 17.10 27.53
CA LEU A 197 -5.21 17.59 28.20
C LEU A 197 -5.48 19.09 27.90
N SER A 198 -4.44 19.84 27.56
CA SER A 198 -4.51 21.23 27.10
C SER A 198 -5.26 21.36 25.76
N ASP A 199 -4.99 20.47 24.80
CA ASP A 199 -5.63 20.44 23.48
C ASP A 199 -7.16 20.22 23.53
N ILE A 200 -7.64 19.57 24.59
CA ILE A 200 -9.05 19.19 24.75
C ILE A 200 -9.83 20.29 25.48
N LYS A 201 -9.16 21.07 26.35
CA LYS A 201 -9.79 22.18 27.10
C LYS A 201 -10.37 23.27 26.21
N ASP A 202 -9.80 23.48 25.02
CA ASP A 202 -10.29 24.49 24.08
C ASP A 202 -11.54 24.06 23.30
N THR A 203 -12.01 22.81 23.50
CA THR A 203 -13.12 22.21 22.75
C THR A 203 -14.34 21.86 23.63
N LEU A 204 -14.23 22.04 24.96
CA LEU A 204 -15.29 21.83 25.96
C LEU A 204 -15.91 23.17 26.37
#